data_AF-A0A1D5A9J1-F1
#
_entry.id   AF-A0A1D5A9J1-F1
#
_cell.length_a   1.000
_cell.length_b   1.000
_cell.length_c   1.000
_cell.angle_alpha   90.00
_cell.angle_beta   90.00
_cell.angle_gamma   90.00
#
_symmetry.space_group_name_H-M   'P 1'
#
loop_
_entity.id
_entity.type
_entity.pdbx_description
1 polymer ?
#
loop_
_entity_poly.entity_id
_entity_poly.type
_entity_poly.pdbx_seq_one_letter_code
_entity_poly.pdbx_strand_id
1 'polypeptide(L)' 'MAEIQIRTLAMNFWATIEHTLRYKYDGAYPDEIQHRLERAAEAAYLLDEEMSEIKDEIQEAQKYYTQKRSKKHEND' A
#
# COMPACT_ATOMS: atom_id res chain seq x y z
N MET A 1 -22.84 14.11 -9.36
CA MET A 1 -21.54 14.32 -8.70
C MET A 1 -20.87 12.96 -8.55
N ALA A 2 -19.55 12.89 -8.73
CA ALA A 2 -18.79 11.64 -8.62
C ALA A 2 -17.73 11.80 -7.52
N GLU A 3 -17.53 10.77 -6.72
CA GLU A 3 -16.47 10.69 -5.71
C GLU A 3 -15.34 9.81 -6.26
N ILE A 4 -14.09 10.28 -6.13
CA ILE A 4 -12.90 9.54 -6.58
C ILE A 4 -12.05 9.20 -5.36
N GLN A 5 -11.73 7.92 -5.23
CA GLN A 5 -10.94 7.36 -4.13
C GLN A 5 -9.66 6.75 -4.71
N ILE A 6 -8.51 7.05 -4.11
CA ILE A 6 -7.20 6.47 -4.47
C ILE A 6 -6.73 5.63 -3.29
N ARG A 7 -6.41 4.36 -3.53
CA ARG A 7 -6.03 3.40 -2.50
C ARG A 7 -4.91 2.49 -2.98
N THR A 8 -4.07 2.04 -2.06
CA THR A 8 -3.18 0.90 -2.31
C THR A 8 -4.01 -0.38 -2.43
N LEU A 9 -3.41 -1.44 -2.96
CA LEU A 9 -4.08 -2.73 -3.07
C LEU A 9 -4.42 -3.29 -1.69
N ALA A 10 -3.52 -3.16 -0.71
CA ALA A 10 -3.71 -3.65 0.65
C ALA A 10 -4.86 -2.91 1.36
N MET A 11 -4.90 -1.57 1.27
CA MET A 11 -6.01 -0.76 1.78
C MET A 11 -7.35 -1.13 1.14
N ASN A 12 -7.37 -1.34 -0.19
CA ASN A 12 -8.60 -1.73 -0.88
C ASN A 12 -9.11 -3.10 -0.41
N PHE A 13 -8.21 -4.06 -0.24
CA PHE A 13 -8.54 -5.39 0.26
C PHE A 13 -9.12 -5.34 1.67
N TRP A 14 -8.44 -4.64 2.59
CA TRP A 14 -8.91 -4.47 3.96
C TRP A 14 -10.28 -3.78 4.03
N ALA A 15 -10.44 -2.64 3.33
CA ALA A 15 -11.68 -1.87 3.33
C ALA A 15 -12.87 -2.65 2.74
N THR A 16 -12.63 -3.48 1.73
CA THR A 16 -13.68 -4.33 1.14
C THR A 16 -14.19 -5.36 2.16
N ILE A 17 -13.28 -5.96 2.93
CA ILE A 17 -13.63 -6.94 3.97
C ILE A 17 -14.34 -6.26 5.14
N GLU A 18 -13.80 -5.14 5.64
CA GLU A 18 -14.40 -4.36 6.73
C GLU A 18 -15.84 -3.96 6.38
N HIS A 19 -16.05 -3.41 5.18
CA HIS A 19 -17.36 -2.97 4.73
C HIS A 19 -18.36 -4.14 4.63
N THR A 20 -17.91 -5.28 4.09
CA THR A 20 -18.73 -6.49 3.99
C THR A 20 -19.16 -7.00 5.37
N LEU A 21 -18.23 -6.99 6.33
CA LEU A 21 -18.53 -7.38 7.71
C LEU A 21 -19.44 -6.36 8.38
N ARG A 22 -19.22 -5.07 8.18
CA ARG A 22 -20.06 -4.00 8.71
C ARG A 22 -21.51 -4.17 8.31
N TYR A 23 -21.72 -4.45 7.03
CA TYR A 23 -23.05 -4.72 6.47
C TYR A 23 -23.70 -5.96 7.08
N LYS A 24 -22.93 -7.04 7.28
CA LYS A 24 -23.45 -8.30 7.84
C LYS A 24 -23.82 -8.21 9.33
N TYR A 25 -23.05 -7.43 10.11
CA TYR A 25 -23.21 -7.32 11.57
C TYR A 25 -23.95 -6.06 12.01
N ASP A 26 -24.50 -5.28 11.08
CA ASP A 26 -25.16 -3.99 11.34
C ASP A 26 -24.30 -3.04 12.21
N GLY A 27 -22.99 -3.09 12.02
CA GLY A 27 -22.01 -2.32 12.78
C GLY A 27 -21.70 -2.80 14.21
N ALA A 28 -22.34 -3.88 14.70
CA ALA A 28 -22.07 -4.48 16.01
C ALA A 28 -21.22 -5.77 15.85
N TYR A 29 -19.91 -5.58 15.71
CA TYR A 29 -18.97 -6.69 15.56
C TYR A 29 -18.82 -7.49 16.87
N PRO A 30 -18.71 -8.82 16.81
CA PRO A 30 -18.09 -9.58 17.89
C PRO A 30 -16.65 -9.09 18.13
N ASP A 31 -16.25 -8.94 19.40
CA ASP A 31 -14.93 -8.40 19.78
C ASP A 31 -13.75 -9.11 19.08
N GLU A 32 -13.86 -10.42 18.88
CA GLU A 32 -12.85 -11.22 18.18
C GLU A 32 -12.66 -10.76 16.72
N ILE A 33 -13.75 -10.46 16.01
CA ILE A 33 -13.69 -10.00 14.62
C ILE A 33 -13.07 -8.61 14.55
N GLN A 34 -13.43 -7.73 15.49
CA GLN A 34 -12.83 -6.40 15.58
C GLN A 34 -11.31 -6.48 15.78
N HIS A 35 -10.84 -7.27 16.74
CA HIS A 35 -9.41 -7.45 16.99
C HIS A 35 -8.67 -8.02 15.77
N ARG A 36 -9.31 -8.94 15.04
CA ARG A 36 -8.73 -9.48 13.79
C ARG A 36 -8.65 -8.44 12.68
N LEU A 37 -9.67 -7.59 12.54
CA LEU A 37 -9.69 -6.50 11.57
C LEU A 37 -8.62 -5.45 11.89
N GLU A 38 -8.43 -5.11 13.17
CA GLU A 38 -7.38 -4.19 13.62
C GLU A 38 -5.99 -4.74 13.29
N ARG A 39 -5.69 -6.00 13.64
CA ARG A 39 -4.40 -6.62 13.28
C ARG A 39 -4.18 -6.71 11.77
N ALA A 40 -5.24 -6.97 11.01
CA ALA A 40 -5.15 -6.99 9.55
C ALA A 40 -4.88 -5.60 8.97
N ALA A 41 -5.42 -4.53 9.58
CA ALA A 41 -5.15 -3.16 9.19
C ALA A 41 -3.67 -2.81 9.41
N GLU A 42 -3.14 -3.18 10.58
CA GLU A 42 -1.73 -2.97 10.93
C GLU A 42 -0.79 -3.73 9.98
N ALA A 43 -1.09 -5.00 9.68
CA ALA A 43 -0.33 -5.78 8.72
C ALA A 43 -0.37 -5.20 7.30
N ALA A 44 -1.53 -4.68 6.86
CA ALA A 44 -1.67 -4.01 5.56
C ALA A 44 -0.85 -2.71 5.50
N TYR A 45 -0.84 -1.94 6.59
CA TYR A 45 -0.03 -0.73 6.70
C TYR A 45 1.46 -1.04 6.58
N LEU A 46 1.97 -2.00 7.37
CA LEU A 46 3.38 -2.39 7.33
C LEU A 46 3.80 -2.93 5.95
N LEU A 47 2.92 -3.69 5.29
CA LEU A 47 3.18 -4.16 3.92
C LEU A 47 3.32 -2.99 2.94
N ASP A 48 2.43 -2.00 3.00
CA ASP A 48 2.49 -0.84 2.12
C ASP A 48 3.73 0.03 2.41
N GLU A 49 4.15 0.15 3.67
CA GLU A 49 5.37 0.85 4.09
C GLU A 49 6.62 0.20 3.50
N GLU A 50 6.81 -1.11 3.71
CA GLU A 50 7.93 -1.88 3.14
C GLU A 50 7.98 -1.79 1.61
N MET A 51 6.82 -1.88 0.95
CA MET A 51 6.74 -1.75 -0.51
C MET A 51 7.07 -0.33 -0.99
N SER A 52 6.81 0.70 -0.19
CA SER A 52 7.20 2.08 -0.49
C SER A 52 8.71 2.23 -0.42
N GLU A 53 9.36 1.69 0.61
CA GLU A 53 10.82 1.74 0.75
C GLU A 53 11.53 1.04 -0.42
N ILE A 54 11.09 -0.17 -0.77
CA ILE A 54 11.61 -0.92 -1.93
C ILE A 54 11.48 -0.10 -3.22
N LYS A 55 10.35 0.59 -3.41
CA LYS A 55 10.13 1.43 -4.58
C LYS A 55 11.10 2.61 -4.63
N ASP A 56 11.36 3.24 -3.49
CA ASP A 56 12.29 4.37 -3.41
C ASP A 56 13.73 3.93 -3.72
N GLU A 57 14.16 2.78 -3.20
CA GLU A 57 15.46 2.18 -3.54
C GLU A 57 15.61 1.89 -5.03
N ILE A 58 14.57 1.30 -5.67
CA ILE A 58 14.57 1.04 -7.11
C ILE A 58 14.72 2.34 -7.90
N GLN A 59 14.00 3.39 -7.50
CA GLN A 59 14.08 4.69 -8.17
C GLN A 59 15.47 5.31 -8.03
N GLU A 60 16.09 5.23 -6.87
CA GLU A 60 17.46 5.71 -6.65
C GLU A 60 18.46 4.94 -7.51
N ALA A 61 18.37 3.60 -7.54
CA ALA A 61 19.21 2.76 -8.38
C ALA A 61 19.05 3.12 -9.87
N GLN A 62 17.83 3.29 -10.36
CA GLN A 62 17.55 3.69 -11.75
C GLN A 62 18.17 5.06 -12.08
N LYS A 63 18.06 6.04 -11.18
CA LYS A 63 18.68 7.36 -11.34
C LYS A 63 20.21 7.25 -11.43
N TYR A 64 20.81 6.47 -10.53
CA TYR A 64 22.26 6.23 -10.52
C TYR A 64 22.75 5.61 -11.85
N TYR A 65 22.10 4.56 -12.34
CA TYR A 65 22.48 3.92 -13.61
C TYR A 65 22.30 4.83 -14.81
N THR A 66 21.23 5.63 -14.84
CA THR A 66 20.97 6.58 -15.91
C THR A 66 22.06 7.66 -15.96
N GLN A 67 22.39 8.27 -14.81
CA GLN A 67 23.46 9.27 -14.72
C GLN A 67 24.83 8.69 -15.10
N LYS A 68 25.14 7.46 -14.68
CA LYS A 68 26.40 6.79 -15.03
C LYS A 68 26.52 6.53 -16.53
N ARG A 69 25.43 6.17 -17.22
CA ARG A 69 25.42 5.98 -18.68
C ARG A 69 25.60 7.31 -19.43
N SER A 70 24.94 8.39 -18.99
CA SER A 70 25.11 9.72 -19.60
C SER A 70 26.55 10.22 -19.50
N LYS A 71 27.18 10.11 -18.32
CA LYS A 71 28.59 10.51 -18.12
C LYS A 71 29.58 9.67 -18.94
N LYS A 72 29.24 8.44 -19.30
CA LYS A 72 30.09 7.61 -20.15
C LYS A 72 30.04 8.07 -21.61
N HIS A 73 28.85 8.42 -22.12
CA HIS A 73 28.68 8.91 -23.49
C HIS A 73 29.24 10.32 -23.73
N GLU A 74 29.40 11.14 -22.69
CA GLU A 74 30.06 12.46 -22.81
C GLU A 74 31.60 12.37 -22.89
N ASN A 75 32.19 11.22 -22.52
CA ASN A 75 33.64 11.01 -22.48
C ASN A 75 34.17 10.16 -23.66
N ASP A 76 33.30 9.76 -24.60
CA ASP A 76 33.62 9.10 -25.88
C ASP A 76 33.49 10.12 -27.04
#